data_AF-A0A432Q0N4-F1
#
_entry.id   AF-A0A432Q0N4-F1
#
_cell.length_a   1.000
_cell.length_b   1.000
_cell.length_c   1.000
_cell.angle_alpha   90.00
_cell.angle_beta   90.00
_cell.angle_gamma   90.00
#
_symmetry.space_group_name_H-M   'P 1'
#
loop_
_entity.id
_entity.type
_entity.pdbx_description
1 polymer ?
#
loop_
_entity_poly.entity_id
_entity_poly.type
_entity_poly.pdbx_seq_one_letter_code
_entity_poly.pdbx_strand_id
1 'polypeptide(L)' 'VLAKELIMTKYQAQIYKKGIGDIVRLFRIDGCRLCGHDTKTHFMEITETGLVRIGPPLR' A
#
# COMPACT_ATOMS: atom_id res chain seq x y z
N VAL A 1 -2.80 8.55 3.51
CA VAL A 1 -1.84 7.80 2.68
C VAL A 1 -0.53 7.79 3.44
N LEU A 2 0.04 6.61 3.74
CA LEU A 2 1.27 6.52 4.52
C LEU A 2 2.47 6.92 3.66
N ALA A 3 2.60 6.31 2.49
CA ALA A 3 3.70 6.55 1.57
C ALA A 3 3.30 6.18 0.13
N LYS A 4 3.99 6.79 -0.83
CA LYS A 4 3.99 6.43 -2.24
C LYS A 4 5.44 6.31 -2.67
N GLU A 5 5.86 5.14 -3.10
CA GLU A 5 7.26 4.84 -3.43
C GLU A 5 7.37 4.32 -4.86
N LEU A 6 8.42 4.76 -5.56
CA LEU A 6 8.87 4.19 -6.82
C LEU A 6 9.93 3.13 -6.51
N ILE A 7 9.74 1.92 -7.02
CA ILE A 7 10.69 0.82 -6.79
C ILE A 7 11.93 1.03 -7.65
N MET A 8 13.06 1.38 -7.03
CA MET A 8 14.30 1.70 -7.75
C MET A 8 15.39 0.64 -7.55
N THR A 9 15.30 -0.13 -6.47
CA THR A 9 16.33 -1.10 -6.09
C THR A 9 15.81 -2.53 -6.12
N LYS A 10 16.72 -3.49 -6.33
CA LYS A 10 16.40 -4.92 -6.24
C LYS A 10 15.86 -5.32 -4.86
N TYR A 11 16.35 -4.68 -3.80
CA TYR A 11 15.91 -4.94 -2.43
C TYR A 11 14.44 -4.53 -2.23
N GLN A 12 14.06 -3.33 -2.69
CA GLN A 12 12.66 -2.89 -2.65
C GLN A 12 11.76 -3.81 -3.49
N ALA A 13 12.23 -4.22 -4.67
CA ALA A 13 11.49 -5.14 -5.52
C ALA A 13 11.20 -6.48 -4.82
N GLN A 14 12.17 -7.00 -4.07
CA GLN A 14 12.00 -8.23 -3.29
C GLN A 14 11.04 -8.07 -2.11
N ILE A 15 11.19 -7.00 -1.31
CA ILE A 15 10.33 -6.74 -0.14
C ILE A 15 8.88 -6.57 -0.58
N TYR A 16 8.64 -5.69 -1.55
CA TYR A 16 7.28 -5.37 -1.97
C TYR A 16 6.71 -6.37 -2.98
N LYS A 17 7.52 -7.32 -3.46
CA LYS A 17 7.14 -8.29 -4.51
C LYS A 17 6.57 -7.59 -5.75
N LYS A 18 7.20 -6.48 -6.12
CA LYS A 18 6.86 -5.63 -7.28
C LYS A 18 8.09 -5.40 -8.14
N GLY A 19 7.88 -5.07 -9.41
CA GLY A 19 8.97 -4.84 -10.36
C GLY A 19 9.70 -3.53 -10.08
N ILE A 20 10.95 -3.43 -10.54
CA ILE A 20 11.64 -2.14 -10.62
C ILE A 20 10.89 -1.25 -11.62
N GLY A 21 10.62 -0.01 -11.25
CA GLY A 21 9.78 0.93 -11.99
C GLY A 21 8.32 0.95 -11.56
N ASP A 22 7.85 -0.03 -10.78
CA ASP A 22 6.49 0.00 -10.25
C ASP A 22 6.32 1.09 -9.19
N ILE A 23 5.10 1.63 -9.12
CA ILE A 23 4.69 2.54 -8.04
C ILE A 23 3.87 1.75 -7.03
N VAL A 24 4.37 1.68 -5.79
CA VAL A 24 3.63 1.14 -4.65
C VAL A 24 3.03 2.26 -3.82
N ARG A 25 1.80 2.06 -3.35
CA ARG A 25 1.14 2.96 -2.41
C ARG A 25 0.83 2.19 -1.14
N LEU A 26 1.21 2.77 -0.01
CA LEU A 26 1.09 2.16 1.30
C LEU A 26 0.09 2.92 2.15
N PHE A 27 -0.66 2.18 2.96
CA PHE A 27 -1.70 2.73 3.81
C PHE A 27 -1.72 2.04 5.17
N ARG A 28 -1.94 2.83 6.23
CA ARG A 28 -2.32 2.36 7.56
C ARG A 28 -3.70 2.92 7.86
N ILE A 29 -4.54 2.13 8.52
CA ILE A 29 -5.91 2.53 8.81
C ILE A 29 -5.89 3.29 10.13
N ASP A 30 -5.81 4.61 10.02
CA ASP A 30 -6.05 5.46 11.18
C ASP A 30 -7.56 5.47 11.43
N GLY A 31 -7.97 4.63 12.39
CA GLY A 31 -9.38 4.33 12.66
C GLY A 31 -10.26 5.57 12.77
N CYS A 32 -11.55 5.39 12.49
CA CYS A 32 -12.55 6.45 12.61
C CYS A 32 -13.83 5.91 13.25
N ARG A 33 -14.90 6.71 13.29
CA ARG A 33 -16.17 6.28 13.88
C ARG A 33 -16.79 5.04 13.21
N LEU A 34 -16.40 4.75 11.97
CA LEU A 34 -16.95 3.68 11.13
C LEU A 34 -15.98 2.49 10.96
N CYS A 35 -14.72 2.60 11.39
CA CYS A 35 -13.71 1.56 11.18
C CYS A 35 -12.69 1.56 12.31
N GLY A 36 -12.31 0.37 12.78
CA GLY A 36 -11.26 0.21 13.78
C GLY A 36 -9.89 0.69 13.28
N HIS A 37 -9.03 1.07 14.22
CA HIS A 37 -7.65 1.43 13.91
C HIS A 37 -6.84 0.15 13.60
N ASP A 38 -6.11 0.14 12.47
CA ASP A 38 -5.16 -0.91 12.11
C ASP A 38 -3.79 -0.29 11.80
N THR A 39 -2.81 -0.61 12.64
CA THR A 39 -1.44 -0.12 12.54
C THR A 39 -0.62 -0.85 11.48
N LYS A 40 -1.11 -1.98 10.94
CA LYS A 40 -0.41 -2.73 9.91
C LYS A 40 -0.38 -1.94 8.61
N THR A 41 0.71 -2.09 7.87
CA THR A 41 0.84 -1.48 6.55
C THR A 41 0.13 -2.36 5.52
N HIS A 42 -0.68 -1.75 4.66
CA HIS A 42 -1.38 -2.41 3.56
C HIS A 42 -0.94 -1.83 2.23
N PHE A 43 -1.03 -2.63 1.17
CA PHE A 43 -1.05 -2.07 -0.18
C PHE A 43 -2.37 -1.36 -0.45
N MET A 44 -2.27 -0.20 -1.08
CA MET A 44 -3.40 0.57 -1.56
C MET A 44 -3.38 0.60 -3.08
N GLU A 45 -4.46 0.13 -3.68
CA GLU A 45 -4.66 0.16 -5.13
C GLU A 45 -5.74 1.18 -5.46
N ILE A 46 -5.60 1.83 -6.61
CA ILE A 46 -6.65 2.67 -7.19
C ILE A 46 -7.18 1.88 -8.38
N THR A 47 -8.47 1.54 -8.35
CA THR A 47 -9.13 0.83 -9.45
C THR A 47 -9.20 1.74 -10.68
N GLU A 48 -9.46 1.15 -11.84
CA GLU A 48 -9.65 1.89 -13.09
C GLU A 48 -10.77 2.94 -12.99
N THR A 49 -11.81 2.66 -12.19
CA THR A 49 -12.90 3.59 -11.90
C THR A 49 -12.57 4.66 -10.85
N GLY A 50 -11.35 4.66 -10.30
CA GLY A 50 -10.89 5.63 -9.31
C GLY A 50 -11.23 5.30 -7.85
N LEU A 51 -11.73 4.09 -7.56
CA LEU A 51 -11.99 3.66 -6.18
C LEU A 51 -10.71 3.20 -5.50
N VAL A 52 -10.63 3.40 -4.19
CA VAL A 52 -9.52 2.90 -3.37
C VAL A 52 -9.84 1.50 -2.88
N ARG A 53 -8.92 0.57 -3.13
CA ARG A 53 -8.97 -0.79 -2.59
C ARG A 53 -7.79 -0.98 -1.64
N ILE A 54 -8.09 -1.30 -0.38
CA ILE A 54 -7.09 -1.67 0.62
C ILE A 54 -6.90 -3.18 0.59
N GLY A 55 -5.69 -3.62 0.27
CA GLY A 55 -5.31 -5.02 0.22
C GLY A 55 -5.07 -5.62 1.62
N PRO A 56 -4.65 -6.90 1.69
CA PRO A 56 -4.23 -7.50 2.95
C PRO A 56 -2.99 -6.79 3.53
N PRO A 57 -2.75 -6.92 4.85
CA PRO A 57 -1.57 -6.33 5.47
C PRO A 57 -0.29 -7.00 4.95
N LEU A 58 0.78 -6.21 4.85
CA LEU A 58 2.13 -6.68 4.58
C LEU A 58 2.61 -7.56 5.75
N ARG A 59 3.34 -8.63 5.42
CA ARG A 59 3.99 -9.54 6.37
C ARG A 59 5.49 -9.43 6.26
#